data_AF-A0A7K4AQV3-F1
#
_entry.id   AF-A0A7K4AQV3-F1
#
_cell.length_a   1.000
_cell.length_b   1.000
_cell.length_c   1.000
_cell.angle_alpha   90.00
_cell.angle_beta   90.00
_cell.angle_gamma   90.00
#
_symmetry.space_group_name_H-M   'P 1'
#
loop_
_entity.id
_entity.type
_entity.pdbx_description
1 polymer ?
#
loop_
_entity_poly.entity_id
_entity_poly.type
_entity_poly.pdbx_seq_one_letter_code
_entity_poly.pdbx_strand_id
1 'polypeptide(L)'
;MFADSDCSFAAKLTDSGGTSARLVAKLKYRRLYKKALTLSISSLEEERADQLLDLVDYSRRKAKEREIADRAGVSEEEVILDIPEKALLLSEPRIGKTDVGILDGDRMKPLSRYSPLAKAIQSRSVHDWAVMVSTPAQNREVVKRAALKALFD
;
A
#
# COMPACT_ATOMS: atom_id res chain seq x y z
N MET A 1 -15.68 26.31 -7.16
CA MET A 1 -14.62 26.95 -6.34
C MET A 1 -14.14 25.90 -5.35
N PHE A 2 -12.91 25.40 -5.46
CA PHE A 2 -12.39 24.42 -4.49
C PHE A 2 -12.18 25.15 -3.17
N ALA A 3 -13.02 24.87 -2.18
CA ALA A 3 -13.09 25.60 -0.92
C ALA A 3 -12.03 25.16 0.12
N ASP A 4 -11.20 24.17 -0.21
CA ASP A 4 -10.15 23.67 0.68
C ASP A 4 -8.88 23.39 -0.12
N SER A 5 -7.75 23.84 0.43
CA SER A 5 -6.39 23.57 -0.03
C SER A 5 -5.70 22.59 0.91
N ASP A 6 -4.58 22.02 0.49
CA ASP A 6 -3.76 21.16 1.36
C ASP A 6 -3.31 21.89 2.64
N CYS A 7 -3.01 23.19 2.52
CA CYS A 7 -2.62 24.02 3.66
C CYS A 7 -3.77 24.19 4.65
N SER A 8 -4.99 24.47 4.17
CA SER A 8 -6.15 24.62 5.04
C SER A 8 -6.57 23.29 5.66
N PHE A 9 -6.43 22.18 4.96
CA PHE A 9 -6.64 20.84 5.53
C PHE A 9 -5.62 20.51 6.62
N ALA A 10 -4.33 20.76 6.39
CA ALA A 10 -3.28 20.54 7.39
C ALA A 10 -3.47 21.44 8.63
N ALA A 11 -3.92 22.68 8.44
CA ALA A 11 -4.25 23.58 9.54
C ALA A 11 -5.40 23.04 10.39
N LYS A 12 -6.51 22.60 9.76
CA LYS A 12 -7.66 21.98 10.45
C LYS A 12 -7.27 20.73 11.23
N LEU A 13 -6.44 19.86 10.64
CA LEU A 13 -5.93 18.67 11.34
C LEU A 13 -5.04 19.04 12.53
N THR A 14 -4.26 20.10 12.44
CA THR A 14 -3.45 20.60 13.55
C THR A 14 -4.32 21.16 14.68
N ASP A 15 -5.36 21.92 14.33
CA ASP A 15 -6.29 22.55 15.27
C ASP A 15 -7.17 21.54 16.02
N SER A 16 -7.52 20.42 15.36
CA SER A 16 -8.24 19.30 15.99
C SER A 16 -7.49 18.63 17.14
N GLY A 17 -6.19 18.90 17.30
CA GLY A 17 -5.37 18.38 18.39
C GLY A 17 -5.16 16.85 18.32
N GLY A 18 -4.75 16.28 19.45
CA GLY A 18 -4.60 14.84 19.64
C GLY A 18 -3.73 14.13 18.59
N THR A 19 -4.22 12.99 18.13
CA THR A 19 -3.52 12.14 17.15
C THR A 19 -3.33 12.83 15.80
N SER A 20 -4.35 13.54 15.31
CA SER A 20 -4.31 14.23 14.02
C SER A 20 -3.19 15.27 13.98
N ALA A 21 -3.10 16.13 14.99
CA ALA A 21 -2.03 17.12 15.11
C ALA A 21 -0.64 16.46 15.20
N ARG A 22 -0.54 15.36 15.96
CA ARG A 22 0.71 14.58 16.07
C ARG A 22 1.14 13.99 14.72
N LEU A 23 0.20 13.48 13.93
CA LEU A 23 0.48 12.93 12.60
C LEU A 23 0.91 14.03 11.61
N VAL A 24 0.25 15.19 11.61
CA VAL A 24 0.67 16.34 10.80
C VAL A 24 2.08 16.79 11.18
N ALA A 25 2.40 16.87 12.47
CA ALA A 25 3.75 17.19 12.92
C ALA A 25 4.78 16.17 12.41
N LYS A 26 4.47 14.86 12.47
CA LYS A 26 5.34 13.81 11.92
C LYS A 26 5.54 13.96 10.42
N LEU A 27 4.50 14.28 9.65
CA LEU A 27 4.60 14.56 8.22
C LEU A 27 5.50 15.77 7.94
N LYS A 28 5.28 16.89 8.65
CA LYS A 28 6.06 18.14 8.52
C LYS A 28 7.55 17.92 8.77
N TYR A 29 7.90 17.11 9.77
CA TYR A 29 9.29 16.79 10.13
C TYR A 29 9.80 15.49 9.51
N ARG A 30 9.07 14.92 8.53
CA ARG A 30 9.43 13.70 7.79
C ARG A 30 9.74 12.49 8.71
N ARG A 31 9.10 12.43 9.87
CA ARG A 31 9.16 11.31 10.83
C ARG A 31 8.15 10.23 10.47
N LEU A 32 8.33 9.65 9.29
CA LEU A 32 7.40 8.68 8.68
C LEU A 32 7.49 7.30 9.34
N TYR A 33 6.40 6.55 9.25
CA TYR A 33 6.34 5.17 9.69
C TYR A 33 7.27 4.32 8.83
N LYS A 34 7.77 3.24 9.41
CA LYS A 34 8.68 2.29 8.77
C LYS A 34 7.95 0.98 8.53
N LYS A 35 8.29 0.32 7.43
CA LYS A 35 7.75 -1.00 7.08
C LYS A 35 8.20 -2.03 8.12
N ALA A 36 7.28 -2.55 8.90
CA ALA A 36 7.49 -3.65 9.84
C ALA A 36 7.40 -5.01 9.14
N LEU A 37 6.40 -5.17 8.28
CA LEU A 37 6.19 -6.35 7.45
C LEU A 37 5.90 -5.90 6.01
N THR A 38 6.45 -6.63 5.04
CA THR A 38 6.12 -6.47 3.62
C THR A 38 6.23 -7.83 2.98
N LEU A 39 5.14 -8.31 2.38
CA LEU A 39 5.12 -9.56 1.63
C LEU A 39 4.81 -9.23 0.17
N SER A 40 5.61 -9.78 -0.75
CA SER A 40 5.39 -9.63 -2.18
C SER A 40 4.24 -10.53 -2.63
N ILE A 41 3.48 -10.07 -3.63
CA ILE A 41 2.49 -10.90 -4.33
C ILE A 41 3.15 -12.20 -4.85
N SER A 42 4.36 -12.09 -5.40
CA SER A 42 5.10 -13.23 -5.94
C SER A 42 5.62 -14.24 -4.89
N SER A 43 5.56 -13.88 -3.60
CA SER A 43 6.09 -14.70 -2.50
C SER A 43 4.99 -15.33 -1.64
N LEU A 44 3.72 -15.08 -1.96
CA LEU A 44 2.58 -15.61 -1.23
C LEU A 44 2.08 -16.89 -1.88
N GLU A 45 1.81 -17.88 -1.04
CA GLU A 45 0.99 -19.04 -1.40
C GLU A 45 -0.45 -18.59 -1.66
N GLU A 46 -1.15 -19.33 -2.52
CA GLU A 46 -2.50 -18.98 -2.97
C GLU A 46 -3.49 -18.91 -1.78
N GLU A 47 -3.39 -19.83 -0.81
CA GLU A 47 -4.24 -19.80 0.38
C GLU A 47 -4.04 -18.53 1.23
N ARG A 48 -2.81 -18.02 1.30
CA ARG A 48 -2.50 -16.78 2.04
C ARG A 48 -2.95 -15.55 1.28
N ALA A 49 -2.94 -15.57 -0.04
CA ALA A 49 -3.46 -14.49 -0.86
C ALA A 49 -4.97 -14.32 -0.66
N ASP A 50 -5.71 -15.43 -0.59
CA ASP A 50 -7.16 -15.43 -0.34
C ASP A 50 -7.52 -14.84 1.04
N GLN A 51 -6.74 -15.15 2.08
CA GLN A 51 -6.92 -14.56 3.42
C GLN A 51 -6.79 -13.03 3.42
N LEU A 52 -6.03 -12.45 2.48
CA LEU A 52 -5.85 -11.00 2.37
C LEU A 52 -6.97 -10.31 1.56
N LEU A 53 -7.71 -11.03 0.73
CA LEU A 53 -8.78 -10.46 -0.11
C LEU A 53 -9.87 -9.80 0.74
N ASP A 54 -10.20 -10.41 1.87
CA ASP A 54 -11.19 -9.90 2.81
C ASP A 54 -10.77 -8.59 3.48
N LEU A 55 -9.46 -8.31 3.53
CA LEU A 55 -8.88 -7.11 4.13
C LEU A 55 -8.73 -5.96 3.12
N VAL A 56 -9.18 -6.14 1.87
CA VAL A 56 -9.37 -5.02 0.92
C VAL A 56 -10.50 -4.10 1.40
N ASP A 57 -11.51 -4.66 2.10
CA ASP A 57 -12.56 -3.86 2.73
C ASP A 57 -11.98 -2.98 3.85
N TYR A 58 -12.34 -1.69 3.83
CA TYR A 58 -11.81 -0.70 4.76
C TYR A 58 -12.10 -1.07 6.24
N SER A 59 -13.31 -1.52 6.54
CA SER A 59 -13.74 -1.80 7.91
C SER A 59 -13.01 -3.02 8.47
N ARG A 60 -12.89 -4.07 7.66
CA ARG A 60 -12.12 -5.27 8.01
C ARG A 60 -10.63 -4.97 8.17
N ARG A 61 -10.06 -4.14 7.29
CA ARG A 61 -8.68 -3.68 7.39
C ARG A 61 -8.42 -2.90 8.68
N LYS A 62 -9.30 -1.96 9.03
CA LYS A 62 -9.22 -1.19 10.28
C LYS A 62 -9.35 -2.08 11.52
N ALA A 63 -10.25 -3.06 11.50
CA ALA A 63 -10.37 -4.03 12.58
C ALA A 63 -9.08 -4.85 12.74
N LYS A 64 -8.44 -5.23 11.62
CA LYS A 64 -7.18 -5.96 11.63
C LYS A 64 -6.00 -5.09 12.12
N GLU A 65 -5.95 -3.80 11.78
CA GLU A 65 -4.96 -2.87 12.36
C GLU A 65 -5.05 -2.82 13.88
N ARG A 66 -6.27 -2.73 14.43
CA ARG A 66 -6.51 -2.76 15.88
C ARG A 66 -6.04 -4.06 16.50
N GLU A 67 -6.39 -5.20 15.91
CA GLU A 67 -5.95 -6.50 16.40
C GLU A 67 -4.41 -6.61 16.45
N ILE A 68 -3.72 -6.12 15.41
CA ILE A 68 -2.26 -6.10 15.37
C ILE A 68 -1.71 -5.18 16.47
N ALA A 69 -2.30 -4.00 16.66
CA ALA A 69 -1.89 -3.04 17.68
C ALA A 69 -2.05 -3.62 19.10
N ASP A 70 -3.21 -4.23 19.39
CA ASP A 70 -3.52 -4.88 20.66
C ASP A 70 -2.53 -6.01 20.97
N ARG A 71 -2.27 -6.88 19.99
CA ARG A 71 -1.29 -7.97 20.11
C ARG A 71 0.15 -7.46 20.29
N ALA A 72 0.47 -6.29 19.73
CA ALA A 72 1.79 -5.68 19.84
C ALA A 72 1.97 -4.79 21.08
N GLY A 73 0.88 -4.47 21.81
CA GLY A 73 0.91 -3.55 22.94
C GLY A 73 1.21 -2.11 22.54
N VAL A 74 0.79 -1.70 21.34
CA VAL A 74 0.97 -0.33 20.81
C VAL A 74 -0.40 0.30 20.55
N SER A 75 -0.43 1.61 20.33
CA SER A 75 -1.69 2.29 20.00
C SER A 75 -2.15 1.96 18.57
N GLU A 76 -3.46 1.91 18.33
CA GLU A 76 -4.03 1.60 17.00
C GLU A 76 -3.47 2.54 15.92
N GLU A 77 -3.32 3.82 16.21
CA GLU A 77 -2.78 4.79 15.25
C GLU A 77 -1.30 4.58 14.92
N GLU A 78 -0.59 3.73 15.66
CA GLU A 78 0.80 3.35 15.40
C GLU A 78 0.92 2.16 14.45
N VAL A 79 -0.19 1.59 13.98
CA VAL A 79 -0.21 0.49 13.02
C VAL A 79 -1.01 0.90 11.79
N ILE A 80 -0.39 0.77 10.62
CA ILE A 80 -1.05 0.96 9.33
C ILE A 80 -0.92 -0.33 8.55
N LEU A 81 -2.04 -0.90 8.13
CA LEU A 81 -2.14 -2.05 7.25
C LEU A 81 -2.53 -1.56 5.87
N ASP A 82 -1.64 -1.75 4.90
CA ASP A 82 -1.86 -1.42 3.51
C ASP A 82 -1.94 -2.70 2.69
N ILE A 83 -3.07 -2.85 1.98
CA ILE A 83 -3.37 -3.96 1.10
C ILE A 83 -3.87 -3.34 -0.20
N PRO A 84 -3.22 -3.65 -1.34
CA PRO A 84 -3.62 -3.11 -2.62
C PRO A 84 -4.98 -3.68 -3.05
N GLU A 85 -5.57 -3.06 -4.06
CA GLU A 85 -6.87 -3.49 -4.60
C GLU A 85 -6.88 -4.97 -5.03
N LYS A 86 -8.05 -5.60 -4.95
CA LYS A 86 -8.28 -7.00 -5.31
C LYS A 86 -7.69 -7.39 -6.68
N ALA A 87 -7.86 -6.56 -7.70
CA ALA A 87 -7.32 -6.85 -9.03
C ALA A 87 -5.78 -6.83 -9.10
N LEU A 88 -5.09 -6.16 -8.14
CA LEU A 88 -3.63 -6.25 -8.03
C LEU A 88 -3.20 -7.52 -7.27
N LEU A 89 -3.96 -7.95 -6.26
CA LEU A 89 -3.71 -9.19 -5.54
C LEU A 89 -3.89 -10.42 -6.45
N LEU A 90 -4.93 -10.41 -7.27
CA LEU A 90 -5.25 -11.48 -8.22
C LEU A 90 -4.40 -11.43 -9.50
N SER A 91 -3.37 -10.58 -9.53
CA SER A 91 -2.46 -10.44 -10.67
C SER A 91 -3.18 -10.15 -12.00
N GLU A 92 -4.34 -9.48 -11.98
CA GLU A 92 -4.98 -9.08 -13.24
C GLU A 92 -4.11 -7.99 -13.88
N PRO A 93 -3.56 -8.23 -15.09
CA PRO A 93 -2.75 -7.25 -15.78
C PRO A 93 -3.66 -6.11 -16.25
N ARG A 94 -3.81 -5.08 -15.43
CA ARG A 94 -4.61 -3.90 -15.80
C ARG A 94 -3.77 -2.99 -16.70
N ILE A 95 -4.05 -3.13 -18.01
CA ILE A 95 -3.92 -2.13 -19.08
C ILE A 95 -2.55 -1.44 -19.13
N GLY A 96 -1.70 -1.87 -20.07
CA GLY A 96 -0.43 -1.23 -20.35
C GLY A 96 -0.62 0.26 -20.62
N LYS A 97 -0.23 1.11 -19.66
CA LYS A 97 -0.22 2.58 -19.81
C LYS A 97 0.74 3.09 -20.89
N THR A 98 1.39 2.17 -21.60
CA THR A 98 2.43 2.40 -22.60
C THR A 98 2.06 1.75 -23.93
N ASP A 99 0.78 1.72 -24.29
CA ASP A 99 0.37 1.25 -25.62
C ASP A 99 0.60 2.35 -26.66
N VAL A 100 1.87 2.70 -26.85
CA VAL A 100 2.31 3.63 -27.89
C VAL A 100 2.38 2.84 -29.19
N GLY A 101 1.50 3.16 -30.13
CA GLY A 101 1.55 2.62 -31.48
C GLY A 101 2.74 3.18 -32.27
N ILE A 102 3.50 2.30 -32.88
CA ILE A 102 4.55 2.60 -33.86
C ILE A 102 4.00 2.29 -35.24
N LEU A 103 3.95 3.31 -36.09
CA LEU A 103 3.59 3.17 -37.50
C LEU A 103 4.83 2.70 -38.28
N ASP A 104 4.74 1.51 -38.86
CA ASP A 104 5.79 0.86 -39.66
C ASP A 104 5.19 0.54 -41.04
N GLY A 105 5.38 1.46 -41.98
CA GLY A 105 4.62 1.51 -43.23
C GLY A 105 3.13 1.71 -42.96
N ASP A 106 2.27 0.86 -43.51
CA ASP A 106 0.82 0.91 -43.30
C ASP A 106 0.34 0.10 -42.08
N ARG A 107 1.26 -0.41 -41.25
CA ARG A 107 0.93 -1.24 -40.08
C ARG A 107 1.26 -0.53 -38.78
N MET A 108 0.26 -0.39 -37.92
CA MET A 108 0.45 0.05 -36.54
C MET A 108 0.74 -1.16 -35.64
N LYS A 109 1.80 -1.10 -34.84
CA LYS A 109 2.17 -2.14 -33.86
C LYS A 109 2.61 -1.49 -32.54
N PRO A 110 2.45 -2.14 -31.39
CA PRO A 110 2.84 -1.56 -30.11
C PRO A 110 4.36 -1.43 -29.96
N LEU A 111 4.82 -0.40 -29.24
CA LEU A 111 6.23 -0.14 -28.94
C LEU A 111 6.93 -1.34 -28.28
N SER A 112 6.22 -2.12 -27.46
CA SER A 112 6.76 -3.32 -26.81
C SER A 112 7.22 -4.41 -27.79
N ARG A 113 6.78 -4.35 -29.05
CA ARG A 113 7.25 -5.25 -30.12
C ARG A 113 8.64 -4.85 -30.64
N TYR A 114 9.00 -3.57 -30.55
CA TYR A 114 10.26 -3.01 -31.07
C TYR A 114 11.29 -2.71 -29.98
N SER A 115 10.86 -2.53 -28.73
CA SER A 115 11.74 -2.21 -27.60
C SER A 115 11.62 -3.26 -26.49
N PRO A 116 12.67 -4.07 -26.26
CA PRO A 116 12.75 -4.96 -25.10
C PRO A 116 12.57 -4.22 -23.76
N LEU A 117 13.03 -2.97 -23.68
CA LEU A 117 12.85 -2.12 -22.50
C LEU A 117 11.37 -1.77 -22.28
N ALA A 118 10.65 -1.38 -23.34
CA ALA A 118 9.21 -1.11 -23.24
C ALA A 118 8.43 -2.36 -22.85
N LYS A 119 8.80 -3.52 -23.39
CA LYS A 119 8.24 -4.82 -22.99
C LYS A 119 8.49 -5.14 -21.51
N ALA A 120 9.73 -4.95 -21.04
CA ALA A 120 10.10 -5.19 -19.65
C ALA A 120 9.35 -4.27 -18.67
N ILE A 121 9.16 -3.00 -19.03
CA ILE A 121 8.39 -2.03 -18.23
C ILE A 121 6.92 -2.44 -18.16
N GLN A 122 6.31 -2.88 -19.27
CA GLN A 122 4.92 -3.35 -19.28
C GLN A 122 4.71 -4.63 -18.45
N SER A 123 5.71 -5.52 -18.41
CA SER A 123 5.62 -6.76 -17.64
C SER A 123 5.79 -6.59 -16.13
N ARG A 124 6.23 -5.41 -15.67
CA ARG A 124 6.46 -5.16 -14.24
C ARG A 124 5.14 -4.79 -13.55
N SER A 125 4.82 -5.45 -12.43
CA SER A 125 3.68 -5.08 -11.60
C SER A 125 3.86 -3.66 -11.03
N VAL A 126 2.76 -2.92 -10.93
CA VAL A 126 2.77 -1.53 -10.41
C VAL A 126 2.98 -1.51 -8.89
N HIS A 127 2.62 -2.60 -8.21
CA HIS A 127 2.75 -2.76 -6.77
C HIS A 127 3.65 -3.96 -6.46
N ASP A 128 4.63 -3.73 -5.58
CA ASP A 128 5.64 -4.71 -5.18
C ASP A 128 5.24 -5.50 -3.91
N TRP A 129 4.08 -5.21 -3.29
CA TRP A 129 3.60 -5.89 -2.08
C TRP A 129 2.12 -6.26 -2.16
N ALA A 130 1.78 -7.41 -1.58
CA ALA A 130 0.41 -7.85 -1.34
C ALA A 130 -0.11 -7.42 0.03
N VAL A 131 0.80 -7.29 1.00
CA VAL A 131 0.48 -6.71 2.31
C VAL A 131 1.70 -5.97 2.83
N MET A 132 1.45 -4.78 3.40
CA MET A 132 2.45 -3.97 4.07
C MET A 132 1.91 -3.52 5.42
N VAL A 133 2.66 -3.77 6.49
CA VAL A 133 2.38 -3.23 7.82
C VAL A 133 3.44 -2.19 8.16
N SER A 134 3.02 -0.99 8.53
CA SER A 134 3.89 0.13 8.85
C SER A 134 3.65 0.63 10.28
N THR A 135 4.72 1.03 10.95
CA THR A 135 4.69 1.46 12.37
C THR A 135 5.85 2.43 12.69
N PRO A 136 5.84 3.19 13.81
CA PRO A 136 7.03 3.91 14.26
C PRO A 136 8.27 3.03 14.37
N ALA A 137 9.45 3.58 14.07
CA ALA A 137 10.68 2.79 13.95
C ALA A 137 10.99 1.93 15.19
N GLN A 138 10.69 2.44 16.39
CA GLN A 138 10.90 1.76 17.66
C GLN A 138 10.03 0.50 17.85
N ASN A 139 8.88 0.40 17.17
CA ASN A 139 7.91 -0.68 17.35
C ASN A 139 8.03 -1.77 16.27
N ARG A 140 9.00 -1.66 15.35
CA ARG A 140 9.09 -2.48 14.14
C ARG A 140 9.05 -3.98 14.43
N GLU A 141 9.84 -4.45 15.40
CA GLU A 141 9.98 -5.89 15.69
C GLU A 141 8.79 -6.47 16.45
N VAL A 142 8.17 -5.70 17.36
CA VAL A 142 6.97 -6.15 18.08
C VAL A 142 5.77 -6.21 17.14
N VAL A 143 5.57 -5.19 16.31
CA VAL A 143 4.47 -5.14 15.33
C VAL A 143 4.67 -6.18 14.22
N LYS A 144 5.90 -6.42 13.75
CA LYS A 144 6.15 -7.47 12.75
C LYS A 144 5.70 -8.85 13.24
N ARG A 145 6.03 -9.20 14.48
CA ARG A 145 5.63 -10.49 15.09
C ARG A 145 4.12 -10.56 15.28
N ALA A 146 3.50 -9.50 15.79
CA ALA A 146 2.04 -9.44 15.95
C ALA A 146 1.30 -9.55 14.60
N ALA A 147 1.81 -8.85 13.57
CA ALA A 147 1.23 -8.86 12.23
C ALA A 147 1.24 -10.24 11.58
N LEU A 148 2.37 -10.96 11.64
CA LEU A 148 2.44 -12.32 11.09
C LEU A 148 1.38 -13.23 11.71
N LYS A 149 1.23 -13.18 13.04
CA LYS A 149 0.23 -13.97 13.77
C LYS A 149 -1.21 -13.52 13.54
N ALA A 150 -1.46 -12.24 13.28
CA ALA A 150 -2.82 -11.73 13.08
C ALA A 150 -3.31 -11.96 11.64
N LEU A 151 -2.38 -12.09 10.69
CA LEU A 151 -2.67 -12.25 9.27
C LEU A 151 -2.74 -13.72 8.84
N PHE A 152 -1.94 -14.61 9.45
CA PHE A 152 -1.75 -15.98 8.94
C PHE A 152 -1.86 -17.10 9.99
N ASP A 153 -2.03 -16.78 11.28
CA ASP A 153 -2.39 -17.78 12.31
C ASP A 153 -3.91 -17.73 12.56
#